data_AF-A0A9X1JLE6-F1
#
_entry.id   AF-A0A9X1JLE6-F1
#
_cell.length_a   1.000
_cell.length_b   1.000
_cell.length_c   1.000
_cell.angle_alpha   90.00
_cell.angle_beta   90.00
_cell.angle_gamma   90.00
#
_symmetry.space_group_name_H-M   'P 1'
#
loop_
_entity.id
_entity.type
_entity.pdbx_description
1 polymer ?
#
loop_
_entity_poly.entity_id
_entity_poly.type
_entity_poly.pdbx_seq_one_letter_code
_entity_poly.pdbx_strand_id
1 'polypeptide(L)'
;MLLRKTLELHDIHFATTDRDVAVQHGITGAAILPDCNKNRPFRSAWCGIVALWLVIKLRPDIVISTGAAPGFFCILAGRLVGARTLWIDSVANADKLSMCGRLSLTFAHKCLTQWEHLAGDPEPVFRGALL
;
A
#
# COMPACT_ATOMS: atom_id res chain seq x y z
N MET A 1 3.02 16.99 3.35
CA MET A 1 2.88 15.54 3.63
C MET A 1 3.57 15.25 4.95
N LEU A 2 2.81 14.85 5.98
CA LEU A 2 3.36 14.59 7.32
C LEU A 2 4.32 13.40 7.35
N LEU A 3 4.17 12.44 6.43
CA LEU A 3 5.02 11.25 6.35
C LEU A 3 6.40 11.50 5.72
N ARG A 4 6.55 12.52 4.87
CA ARG A 4 7.79 12.73 4.07
C ARG A 4 9.05 12.79 4.94
N LYS A 5 9.04 13.63 5.97
CA LYS A 5 10.18 13.82 6.88
C LYS A 5 10.58 12.53 7.60
N THR A 6 9.61 11.69 7.94
CA THR A 6 9.86 10.40 8.61
C THR A 6 10.43 9.39 7.63
N LEU A 7 9.91 9.36 6.41
CA LEU A 7 10.38 8.43 5.38
C LEU A 7 11.82 8.75 4.94
N GLU A 8 12.22 10.01 4.90
CA GLU A 8 13.60 10.45 4.58
C GLU A 8 14.68 9.86 5.51
N LEU A 9 14.30 9.34 6.69
CA LEU A 9 15.20 8.68 7.62
C LEU A 9 15.46 7.19 7.29
N HIS A 10 14.85 6.67 6.23
CA HIS A 10 14.88 5.25 5.86
C HIS A 10 15.35 5.07 4.42
N ASP A 11 15.80 3.85 4.10
CA ASP A 11 16.02 3.45 2.71
C ASP A 11 14.67 3.13 2.05
N ILE A 12 14.26 3.94 1.08
CA ILE A 12 12.92 3.88 0.49
C ILE A 12 12.99 3.26 -0.90
N HIS A 13 12.24 2.18 -1.08
CA HIS A 13 11.90 1.65 -2.40
C HIS A 13 10.43 1.90 -2.72
N PHE A 14 10.18 2.64 -3.81
CA PHE A 14 8.82 2.87 -4.30
C PHE A 14 8.36 1.76 -5.23
N ALA A 15 7.07 1.41 -5.15
CA ALA A 15 6.41 0.54 -6.10
C ALA A 15 5.11 1.21 -6.58
N THR A 16 4.87 1.24 -7.89
CA THR A 16 3.74 1.92 -8.51
C THR A 16 3.25 1.16 -9.74
N THR A 17 1.99 1.34 -10.11
CA THR A 17 1.48 0.87 -11.40
C THR A 17 1.79 1.81 -12.55
N ASP A 18 2.07 3.08 -12.24
CA ASP A 18 2.30 4.14 -13.22
C ASP A 18 3.73 4.67 -13.11
N ARG A 19 4.52 4.43 -14.17
CA ARG A 19 5.91 4.88 -14.28
C ARG A 19 5.99 6.39 -14.44
N ASP A 20 5.07 7.00 -15.18
CA ASP A 20 5.13 8.42 -15.50
C ASP A 20 4.91 9.25 -14.24
N VAL A 21 4.02 8.79 -13.36
CA VAL A 21 3.83 9.41 -12.02
C VAL A 21 5.13 9.36 -11.19
N ALA A 22 5.86 8.26 -11.20
CA ALA A 22 7.14 8.17 -10.49
C ALA A 22 8.17 9.16 -11.07
N VAL A 23 8.27 9.23 -12.40
CA VAL A 23 9.20 10.15 -13.09
C VAL A 23 8.84 11.61 -12.81
N GLN A 24 7.55 11.98 -12.84
CA GLN A 24 7.07 13.32 -12.53
C GLN A 24 7.46 13.77 -11.11
N HIS A 25 7.53 12.84 -10.17
CA HIS A 25 7.96 13.10 -8.79
C HIS A 25 9.46 12.93 -8.55
N GLY A 26 10.26 12.75 -9.62
CA GLY A 26 11.72 12.60 -9.52
C GLY A 26 12.18 11.27 -8.93
N ILE A 27 11.30 10.26 -8.90
CA ILE A 27 11.61 8.94 -8.33
C ILE A 27 12.25 8.07 -9.42
N THR A 28 13.58 8.05 -9.45
CA THR A 28 14.37 7.19 -10.33
C THR A 28 14.53 5.80 -9.69
N GLY A 29 13.89 4.78 -10.25
CA GLY A 29 14.03 3.40 -9.78
C GLY A 29 12.81 2.79 -9.09
N ALA A 30 11.62 3.41 -9.22
CA ALA A 30 10.39 2.79 -8.75
C ALA A 30 10.15 1.43 -9.44
N ALA A 31 9.82 0.41 -8.65
CA ALA A 31 9.39 -0.88 -9.18
C ALA A 31 8.00 -0.73 -9.81
N ILE A 32 7.82 -1.33 -10.99
CA ILE A 32 6.54 -1.27 -11.70
C ILE A 32 5.73 -2.52 -11.43
N LEU A 33 4.56 -2.33 -10.82
CA LEU A 33 3.58 -3.39 -10.60
C LEU A 33 2.58 -3.42 -11.76
N PRO A 34 2.13 -4.60 -12.21
CA PRO A 34 1.08 -4.69 -13.21
C PRO A 34 -0.22 -4.05 -12.70
N ASP A 35 -0.85 -3.23 -13.52
CA ASP A 35 -2.18 -2.73 -13.18
C ASP A 35 -3.18 -3.89 -13.13
N CYS A 36 -3.96 -3.93 -12.06
CA CYS A 36 -4.98 -4.94 -11.86
C CYS A 36 -6.24 -4.33 -11.24
N ASN A 37 -7.38 -4.82 -11.74
CA ASN A 37 -8.70 -4.39 -11.31
C ASN A 37 -9.57 -5.64 -11.07
N LYS A 38 -10.59 -5.49 -10.21
CA LYS A 38 -11.58 -6.50 -9.85
C LYS A 38 -12.15 -7.26 -11.05
N ASN A 39 -12.26 -6.61 -12.20
CA ASN A 39 -12.88 -7.17 -13.40
C ASN A 39 -11.95 -8.11 -14.21
N ARG A 40 -10.69 -8.30 -13.81
CA ARG A 40 -9.70 -9.13 -14.53
C ARG A 40 -8.90 -10.03 -13.59
N PRO A 41 -9.46 -11.16 -13.11
CA PRO A 41 -8.85 -11.99 -12.06
C PRO A 41 -7.47 -12.54 -12.42
N PHE A 42 -7.24 -12.91 -13.68
CA PHE A 42 -5.92 -13.38 -14.15
C PHE A 42 -4.83 -12.30 -14.03
N ARG A 43 -5.17 -11.03 -14.31
CA ARG A 43 -4.21 -9.91 -14.15
C ARG A 43 -3.95 -9.62 -12.68
N SER A 44 -4.94 -9.80 -11.81
CA SER A 44 -4.75 -9.68 -10.36
C SER A 44 -3.83 -10.77 -9.82
N ALA A 45 -3.98 -12.02 -10.28
CA ALA A 45 -3.07 -13.10 -9.89
C ALA A 45 -1.62 -12.82 -10.36
N TRP A 46 -1.44 -12.36 -11.60
CA TRP A 46 -0.13 -11.95 -12.10
C TRP A 46 0.47 -10.79 -11.30
N CYS A 47 -0.32 -9.76 -11.00
CA CYS A 47 0.12 -8.66 -10.14
C CYS A 47 0.54 -9.16 -8.76
N GLY A 48 -0.20 -10.10 -8.18
CA GLY A 48 0.13 -10.72 -6.90
C GLY A 48 1.48 -11.45 -6.93
N ILE A 49 1.75 -12.22 -8.00
CA ILE A 49 3.04 -12.91 -8.19
C ILE A 49 4.18 -11.90 -8.32
N VAL A 50 4.01 -10.84 -9.13
CA VAL A 50 5.04 -9.81 -9.30
C VAL A 50 5.30 -9.05 -8.00
N ALA A 51 4.25 -8.68 -7.26
CA ALA A 51 4.36 -8.04 -5.96
C ALA A 51 5.07 -8.94 -4.94
N LEU A 52 4.74 -10.23 -4.91
CA LEU A 52 5.39 -11.20 -4.03
C LEU A 52 6.88 -11.33 -4.35
N TRP A 53 7.23 -11.51 -5.61
CA TRP A 53 8.63 -11.63 -6.03
C TRP A 53 9.43 -10.36 -5.72
N LEU A 54 8.84 -9.18 -5.94
CA LEU A 54 9.44 -7.90 -5.59
C LEU A 54 9.77 -7.83 -4.09
N VAL A 55 8.79 -8.13 -3.23
CA VAL A 55 8.96 -8.06 -1.77
C VAL A 55 9.97 -9.11 -1.28
N ILE A 56 9.96 -10.33 -1.80
CA ILE A 56 10.94 -11.37 -1.46
C ILE A 56 12.36 -10.95 -1.86
N LYS A 57 12.51 -10.29 -3.01
CA LYS A 57 13.80 -9.83 -3.51
C LYS A 57 14.34 -8.64 -2.71
N LEU A 58 13.47 -7.68 -2.38
CA LEU A 58 13.86 -6.49 -1.61
C LEU A 58 14.06 -6.79 -0.11
N ARG A 59 13.33 -7.77 0.45
CA ARG A 59 13.29 -8.10 1.89
C ARG A 59 13.11 -6.86 2.77
N PRO A 60 12.03 -6.09 2.60
CA PRO A 60 11.82 -4.87 3.38
C PRO A 60 11.53 -5.19 4.85
N ASP A 61 11.98 -4.32 5.75
CA ASP A 61 11.56 -4.35 7.15
C ASP A 61 10.11 -3.86 7.34
N ILE A 62 9.68 -2.94 6.47
CA ILE A 62 8.36 -2.28 6.53
C ILE A 62 7.76 -2.16 5.12
N VAL A 63 6.49 -2.52 4.99
CA VAL A 63 5.67 -2.26 3.79
C VAL A 63 4.57 -1.27 4.14
N ILE A 64 4.54 -0.12 3.46
CA ILE A 64 3.49 0.89 3.56
C ILE A 64 2.73 0.91 2.24
N SER A 65 1.40 0.82 2.29
CA SER A 65 0.57 0.86 1.09
C SER A 65 -0.58 1.85 1.22
N THR A 66 -0.73 2.66 0.18
CA THR A 66 -1.90 3.52 -0.08
C THR A 66 -2.69 3.09 -1.32
N GLY A 67 -2.20 2.06 -2.04
CA GLY A 67 -2.72 1.65 -3.34
C GLY A 67 -3.91 0.72 -3.24
N ALA A 68 -4.56 0.42 -4.38
CA ALA A 68 -5.66 -0.53 -4.47
C ALA A 68 -5.17 -1.99 -4.40
N ALA A 69 -5.56 -2.85 -5.34
CA ALA A 69 -5.18 -4.26 -5.36
C ALA A 69 -3.64 -4.51 -5.37
N PRO A 70 -2.82 -3.79 -6.17
CA PRO A 70 -1.37 -3.98 -6.17
C PRO A 70 -0.74 -3.74 -4.80
N GLY A 71 -1.13 -2.66 -4.13
CA GLY A 71 -0.64 -2.32 -2.80
C GLY A 71 -1.04 -3.35 -1.74
N PHE A 72 -2.26 -3.89 -1.84
CA PHE A 72 -2.71 -4.96 -0.96
C PHE A 72 -1.89 -6.25 -1.13
N PHE A 73 -1.51 -6.60 -2.36
CA PHE A 73 -0.62 -7.74 -2.59
C PHE A 73 0.77 -7.52 -1.98
N CYS A 74 1.30 -6.30 -2.00
CA CYS A 74 2.54 -5.98 -1.28
C CYS A 74 2.39 -6.17 0.23
N ILE A 75 1.25 -5.81 0.83
CA ILE A 75 0.99 -6.05 2.25
C ILE A 75 0.98 -7.56 2.57
N LEU A 76 0.28 -8.36 1.75
CA LEU A 76 0.29 -9.82 1.92
C LEU A 76 1.69 -10.40 1.80
N ALA A 77 2.44 -10.00 0.78
CA ALA A 77 3.82 -10.44 0.60
C ALA A 77 4.73 -9.99 1.75
N GLY A 78 4.54 -8.77 2.27
CA GLY A 78 5.25 -8.24 3.43
C GLY A 78 5.03 -9.12 4.66
N ARG A 79 3.78 -9.52 4.92
CA ARG A 79 3.49 -10.47 6.01
C ARG A 79 4.25 -11.78 5.86
N LEU A 80 4.31 -12.34 4.64
CA LEU A 80 4.94 -13.63 4.38
C LEU A 80 6.45 -13.61 4.64
N VAL A 81 7.11 -12.46 4.42
CA VAL A 81 8.55 -12.29 4.67
C VAL A 81 8.87 -11.77 6.07
N GLY A 82 7.86 -11.55 6.92
CA GLY A 82 8.03 -11.05 8.29
C GLY A 82 8.13 -9.52 8.42
N ALA A 83 7.87 -8.77 7.35
CA ALA A 83 7.87 -7.31 7.39
C ALA A 83 6.69 -6.76 8.22
N ARG A 84 6.90 -5.62 8.87
CA ARG A 84 5.79 -4.85 9.45
C ARG A 84 4.98 -4.23 8.32
N THR A 85 3.65 -4.21 8.45
CA THR A 85 2.78 -3.77 7.35
C THR A 85 1.79 -2.71 7.80
N LEU A 86 1.73 -1.63 7.05
CA LEU A 86 0.89 -0.48 7.30
C LEU A 86 0.03 -0.18 6.06
N TRP A 87 -1.28 -0.25 6.23
CA TRP A 87 -2.23 0.25 5.26
C TRP A 87 -2.64 1.68 5.62
N ILE A 88 -2.68 2.57 4.62
CA ILE A 88 -3.25 3.91 4.75
C ILE A 88 -4.35 3.99 3.69
N ASP A 89 -5.61 4.05 4.09
CA ASP A 89 -6.70 4.07 3.12
C ASP A 89 -6.66 5.36 2.30
N SER A 90 -6.81 5.21 0.98
CA SER A 90 -6.65 6.31 0.03
C SER A 90 -7.71 7.40 0.24
N VAL A 91 -7.31 8.67 0.07
CA VAL A 91 -8.20 9.84 0.08
C VAL A 91 -9.33 9.75 -0.95
N ALA A 92 -9.18 8.92 -1.99
CA ALA A 92 -10.12 8.84 -3.11
C ALA A 92 -11.54 8.40 -2.74
N ASN A 93 -11.77 7.83 -1.55
CA ASN A 93 -13.11 7.44 -1.10
C ASN A 93 -13.37 7.92 0.33
N ALA A 94 -14.13 9.02 0.45
CA ALA A 94 -14.51 9.60 1.73
C ALA A 94 -15.62 8.83 2.44
N ASP A 95 -16.50 8.13 1.71
CA ASP A 95 -17.73 7.59 2.28
C ASP A 95 -17.58 6.21 2.93
N LYS A 96 -16.61 5.42 2.47
CA LYS A 96 -16.37 4.06 2.97
C LYS A 96 -14.95 3.59 2.68
N LEU A 97 -14.46 2.67 3.50
CA LEU A 97 -13.20 1.99 3.22
C LEU A 97 -13.22 1.32 1.85
N SER A 98 -12.09 1.40 1.14
CA SER A 98 -11.90 0.64 -0.09
C SER A 98 -12.03 -0.87 0.14
N MET A 99 -12.29 -1.67 -0.90
CA MET A 99 -12.36 -3.13 -0.74
C MET A 99 -11.04 -3.68 -0.17
N CYS A 100 -9.91 -3.23 -0.72
CA CYS A 100 -8.59 -3.59 -0.24
C CYS A 100 -8.30 -3.01 1.15
N GLY A 101 -8.85 -1.85 1.49
CA GLY A 101 -8.79 -1.29 2.85
C GLY A 101 -9.51 -2.18 3.86
N ARG A 102 -10.71 -2.66 3.53
CA ARG A 102 -11.43 -3.64 4.39
C ARG A 102 -10.67 -4.94 4.55
N LEU A 103 -10.08 -5.47 3.48
CA LEU A 103 -9.23 -6.67 3.58
C LEU A 103 -7.99 -6.40 4.44
N SER A 104 -7.41 -5.20 4.31
CA SER A 104 -6.24 -4.80 5.08
C SER A 104 -6.50 -4.73 6.58
N LEU A 105 -7.74 -4.50 7.03
CA LEU A 105 -8.09 -4.62 8.45
C LEU A 105 -7.76 -6.00 9.02
N THR A 106 -7.80 -7.05 8.20
CA THR A 106 -7.48 -8.42 8.61
C THR A 106 -5.99 -8.76 8.41
N PHE A 107 -5.35 -8.21 7.37
CA PHE A 107 -4.01 -8.62 6.97
C PHE A 107 -2.89 -7.61 7.30
N ALA A 108 -3.16 -6.31 7.35
CA ALA A 108 -2.13 -5.37 7.77
C ALA A 108 -1.91 -5.46 9.29
N HIS A 109 -0.70 -5.13 9.76
CA HIS A 109 -0.48 -4.97 11.20
C HIS A 109 -1.17 -3.71 11.72
N LYS A 110 -1.27 -2.67 10.89
CA LYS A 110 -1.94 -1.40 11.18
C LYS A 110 -2.69 -0.87 9.97
N CYS A 111 -3.85 -0.28 10.21
CA CYS A 111 -4.66 0.39 9.21
C CYS A 111 -5.00 1.81 9.66
N LEU A 112 -4.64 2.79 8.84
CA LEU A 112 -4.93 4.19 9.12
C LEU A 112 -5.99 4.69 8.16
N THR A 113 -6.92 5.48 8.68
CA THR A 113 -7.89 6.23 7.90
C THR A 113 -7.63 7.74 8.01
N GLN A 114 -7.87 8.44 6.90
CA GLN A 114 -7.82 9.90 6.84
C GLN A 114 -9.17 10.55 7.15
N TRP A 115 -10.22 9.73 7.39
CA TRP A 115 -11.58 10.16 7.69
C TRP A 115 -12.01 9.65 9.06
N GLU A 116 -12.38 10.56 9.95
CA GLU A 116 -12.71 10.24 11.36
C GLU A 116 -13.89 9.28 11.47
N HIS A 117 -14.94 9.49 10.69
CA HIS A 117 -16.14 8.66 10.69
C HIS A 117 -15.92 7.23 10.17
N LEU A 118 -14.78 6.95 9.53
CA LEU A 118 -14.40 5.60 9.10
C LEU A 118 -13.54 4.86 10.12
N ALA A 119 -13.20 5.52 11.24
CA ALA A 119 -12.42 4.88 12.29
C ALA A 119 -13.23 3.79 13.00
N GLY A 120 -12.55 2.73 13.41
CA GLY A 120 -13.12 1.61 14.14
C GLY A 120 -12.27 1.21 15.33
N ASP A 121 -12.85 0.44 16.25
CA ASP A 121 -12.15 -0.16 17.38
C ASP A 121 -11.95 -1.67 17.11
N PRO A 122 -10.71 -2.19 17.02
CA PRO A 122 -9.42 -1.48 17.23
C PRO A 122 -8.84 -0.77 15.99
N GLU A 123 -9.34 -1.07 14.79
CA GLU A 123 -8.83 -0.55 13.52
C GLU A 123 -10.01 -0.29 12.55
N PRO A 124 -9.88 0.62 11.56
CA PRO A 124 -8.71 1.47 11.31
C PRO A 124 -8.66 2.67 12.24
N VAL A 125 -7.46 3.15 12.53
CA VAL A 125 -7.26 4.29 13.42
C VAL A 125 -7.23 5.60 12.62
N PHE A 126 -8.00 6.59 13.06
CA PHE A 126 -7.96 7.92 12.47
C PHE A 126 -6.65 8.67 12.78
N ARG A 127 -6.04 9.24 11.72
CA ARG A 127 -4.79 10.01 11.80
C ARG A 127 -4.75 11.26 10.91
N GLY A 128 -5.88 11.68 10.34
CA GLY A 128 -5.99 12.90 9.54
C GLY A 128 -5.25 12.83 8.19
N ALA A 129 -4.86 14.00 7.67
CA ALA A 129 -4.22 14.15 6.35
C ALA A 129 -2.74 13.70 6.33
N LEU A 130 -2.51 12.39 6.34
CA LEU A 130 -1.17 11.79 6.36
C LEU A 130 -0.42 11.87 5.04
N LEU A 131 -1.15 11.70 3.93
CA LEU A 131 -0.66 11.78 2.56
C LEU A 131 -0.62 13.24 2.14
#